data_AF-A0A7M7IVX3-F1
#
_entry.id   AF-A0A7M7IVX3-F1
#
_cell.length_a   1.000
_cell.length_b   1.000
_cell.length_c   1.000
_cell.angle_alpha   90.00
_cell.angle_beta   90.00
_cell.angle_gamma   90.00
#
_symmetry.space_group_name_H-M   'P 1'
#
loop_
_entity.id
_entity.type
_entity.pdbx_description
1 polymer ?
#
loop_
_entity_poly.entity_id
_entity_poly.type
_entity_poly.pdbx_seq_one_letter_code
_entity_poly.pdbx_strand_id
1 'polypeptide(L)'
;MQIEYYKKKCAEKEKENEQLKLAMNANEETTKTVKGTGIASTQQEKDAVGLLHNIFELNQKDIDNIDGDKELTHIKKGVYINSLAYKDAFKSDNCQSFFTIKNRGIYGENDLLTRCVKKIAGSEERPLSPIKKEVVEDEFYKFLNIKRYPLHMIDNEMKKVNRYQHNSISSVKKSYRRRNKSKNDNESNGTGS
;
A
#
# COMPACT_ATOMS: atom_id res chain seq x y z
N MET A 1 -14.50 -18.76 31.13
CA MET A 1 -14.39 -18.99 29.66
C MET A 1 -13.50 -17.98 28.92
N GLN A 2 -13.68 -16.65 29.03
CA GLN A 2 -12.84 -15.70 28.28
C GLN A 2 -11.37 -15.63 28.75
N ILE A 3 -11.11 -15.69 30.06
CA ILE A 3 -9.75 -15.58 30.61
C ILE A 3 -8.85 -16.76 30.18
N GLU A 4 -9.40 -17.97 30.11
CA GLU A 4 -8.64 -19.15 29.66
C GLU A 4 -8.30 -19.08 28.18
N TYR A 5 -9.17 -18.51 27.35
CA TYR A 5 -8.90 -18.27 25.95
C TYR A 5 -7.72 -17.31 25.75
N TYR A 6 -7.66 -16.21 26.51
CA TYR A 6 -6.54 -15.28 26.44
C TYR A 6 -5.24 -15.87 26.99
N LYS A 7 -5.29 -16.66 28.08
CA LYS A 7 -4.11 -17.38 28.59
C LYS A 7 -3.56 -18.36 27.56
N LYS A 8 -4.43 -19.12 26.88
CA LYS A 8 -4.03 -20.04 25.81
C LYS A 8 -3.40 -19.29 24.61
N LYS A 9 -4.00 -18.17 24.21
CA LYS A 9 -3.49 -17.35 23.10
C LYS A 9 -2.14 -16.68 23.42
N CYS A 10 -1.92 -16.27 24.67
CA CYS A 10 -0.62 -15.77 25.14
C CYS A 10 0.45 -16.89 25.11
N ALA A 11 0.13 -18.08 25.59
CA ALA A 11 1.05 -19.22 25.57
C ALA A 11 1.40 -19.67 24.14
N GLU A 12 0.45 -19.62 23.21
CA GLU A 12 0.70 -19.89 21.77
C GLU A 12 1.60 -18.82 21.15
N LYS A 13 1.40 -17.54 21.49
CA LYS A 13 2.24 -16.43 21.03
C LYS A 13 3.66 -16.51 21.57
N GLU A 14 3.86 -16.95 22.80
CA GLU A 14 5.19 -17.15 23.39
C GLU A 14 5.95 -18.28 22.70
N LYS A 15 5.27 -19.41 22.41
CA LYS A 15 5.87 -20.50 21.62
C LYS A 15 6.25 -20.08 20.21
N GLU A 16 5.40 -19.29 19.54
CA GLU A 16 5.70 -18.73 18.21
C GLU A 16 6.95 -17.82 18.27
N ASN A 17 7.07 -17.02 19.32
CA ASN A 17 8.19 -16.09 19.49
C ASN A 17 9.50 -16.81 19.86
N GLU A 18 9.44 -17.89 20.62
CA GLU A 18 10.61 -18.76 20.88
C GLU A 18 11.07 -19.49 19.62
N GLN A 19 10.15 -19.99 18.80
CA GLN A 19 10.49 -20.59 17.50
C GLN A 19 11.15 -19.58 16.55
N LEU A 20 10.67 -18.33 16.54
CA LEU A 20 11.29 -17.24 15.78
C LEU A 20 12.70 -16.92 16.27
N LYS A 21 12.95 -16.91 17.59
CA LYS A 21 14.30 -16.71 18.15
C LYS A 21 15.24 -17.86 17.79
N LEU A 22 14.76 -19.11 17.84
CA LEU A 22 15.56 -20.27 17.43
C LEU A 22 15.88 -20.23 15.93
N ALA A 23 14.93 -19.82 15.08
CA ALA A 23 15.16 -19.66 13.65
C ALA A 23 16.16 -18.51 13.35
N MET A 24 16.15 -17.43 14.13
CA MET A 24 17.13 -16.35 14.02
C MET A 24 18.54 -16.82 14.42
N ASN A 25 18.67 -17.58 15.51
CA ASN A 25 19.97 -18.11 15.94
C ASN A 25 20.52 -19.16 14.96
N ALA A 26 19.66 -19.99 14.34
CA ALA A 26 20.05 -20.93 13.29
C ALA A 26 20.55 -20.22 12.00
N ASN A 27 20.00 -19.04 11.69
CA ASN A 27 20.51 -18.18 10.62
C ASN A 27 21.83 -17.47 10.97
N GLU A 28 22.08 -17.23 12.26
CA GLU A 28 23.33 -16.62 12.73
C GLU A 28 24.49 -17.65 12.79
N GLU A 29 24.18 -18.93 13.01
CA GLU A 29 25.17 -20.01 12.89
C GLU A 29 25.53 -20.32 11.43
N THR A 30 24.57 -20.29 10.50
CA THR A 30 24.86 -20.49 9.06
C THR A 30 25.65 -19.33 8.44
N THR A 31 25.56 -18.10 8.98
CA THR A 31 26.37 -16.96 8.50
C THR A 31 27.81 -16.95 9.03
N LYS A 32 28.14 -17.72 10.08
CA LYS A 32 29.53 -17.88 10.55
C LYS A 32 30.33 -18.94 9.79
N THR A 33 29.67 -19.83 9.04
CA THR A 33 30.34 -20.89 8.24
C THR A 33 30.53 -20.55 6.76
N VAL A 34 30.14 -19.35 6.29
CA VAL A 34 30.34 -18.91 4.89
C VAL A 34 31.55 -17.96 4.77
N LYS A 35 32.62 -18.24 5.52
CA LYS A 35 33.97 -17.80 5.14
C LYS A 35 34.75 -19.02 4.65
N GLY A 36 34.49 -19.39 3.41
CA GLY A 36 35.31 -20.36 2.68
C GLY A 36 34.59 -21.67 2.38
N THR A 37 33.78 -21.68 1.34
CA THR A 37 33.79 -22.70 0.26
C THR A 37 32.68 -22.35 -0.72
N GLY A 38 33.05 -22.20 -2.00
CA GLY A 38 32.10 -21.94 -3.06
C GLY A 38 31.23 -23.16 -3.31
N ILE A 39 29.91 -23.00 -3.17
CA ILE A 39 28.93 -23.99 -3.64
C ILE A 39 27.76 -23.23 -4.28
N ALA A 40 27.34 -23.76 -5.43
CA ALA A 40 26.40 -23.17 -6.38
C ALA A 40 25.07 -22.75 -5.76
N SER A 41 24.69 -21.49 -5.98
CA SER A 41 23.36 -20.96 -5.67
C SER A 41 22.30 -21.69 -6.51
N THR A 42 21.34 -22.29 -5.83
CA THR A 42 20.17 -22.92 -6.45
C THR A 42 19.35 -21.88 -7.20
N GLN A 43 18.90 -22.22 -8.42
CA GLN A 43 18.15 -21.35 -9.34
C GLN A 43 16.99 -20.58 -8.66
N GLN A 44 16.37 -21.17 -7.64
CA GLN A 44 15.27 -20.59 -6.88
C GLN A 44 15.65 -19.34 -6.05
N GLU A 45 16.90 -19.23 -5.57
CA GLU A 45 17.39 -18.03 -4.87
C GLU A 45 17.71 -16.91 -5.86
N LYS A 46 18.26 -17.24 -7.02
CA LYS A 46 18.48 -16.26 -8.11
C LYS A 46 17.15 -15.71 -8.64
N ASP A 47 16.12 -16.55 -8.73
CA ASP A 47 14.79 -16.15 -9.18
C ASP A 47 14.08 -15.26 -8.13
N ALA A 48 14.23 -15.54 -6.83
CA ALA A 48 13.66 -14.72 -5.76
C ALA A 48 14.38 -13.36 -5.60
N VAL A 49 15.71 -13.34 -5.71
CA VAL A 49 16.51 -12.10 -5.73
C VAL A 49 16.21 -11.30 -6.99
N GLY A 50 16.05 -11.95 -8.14
CA GLY A 50 15.62 -11.31 -9.39
C GLY A 50 14.22 -10.71 -9.31
N LEU A 51 13.27 -11.38 -8.64
CA LEU A 51 11.93 -10.85 -8.38
C LEU A 51 11.95 -9.63 -7.45
N LEU A 52 12.75 -9.66 -6.39
CA LEU A 52 12.92 -8.50 -5.49
C LEU A 52 13.63 -7.34 -6.19
N HIS A 53 14.64 -7.64 -7.01
CA HIS A 53 15.35 -6.63 -7.80
C HIS A 53 14.42 -6.01 -8.85
N ASN A 54 13.59 -6.81 -9.53
CA ASN A 54 12.57 -6.32 -10.46
C ASN A 54 11.48 -5.49 -9.76
N ILE A 55 11.06 -5.87 -8.54
CA ILE A 55 10.11 -5.06 -7.75
C ILE A 55 10.76 -3.74 -7.32
N PHE A 56 12.04 -3.75 -6.96
CA PHE A 56 12.79 -2.54 -6.61
C PHE A 56 12.99 -1.64 -7.83
N GLU A 57 13.40 -2.18 -8.98
CA GLU A 57 13.56 -1.43 -10.24
C GLU A 57 12.22 -0.91 -10.81
N LEU A 58 11.13 -1.66 -10.68
CA LEU A 58 9.79 -1.17 -11.06
C LEU A 58 9.36 0.00 -10.17
N ASN A 59 9.67 -0.04 -8.87
CA ASN A 59 9.43 1.10 -8.00
C ASN A 59 10.38 2.28 -8.30
N GLN A 60 11.61 2.03 -8.78
CA GLN A 60 12.58 3.06 -9.11
C GLN A 60 12.28 3.76 -10.45
N LYS A 61 11.88 3.02 -11.49
CA LYS A 61 11.45 3.61 -12.79
C LYS A 61 10.17 4.43 -12.69
N ASP A 62 9.32 4.15 -11.70
CA ASP A 62 8.17 5.00 -11.35
C ASP A 62 8.58 6.28 -10.59
N ILE A 63 9.75 6.29 -9.94
CA ILE A 63 10.34 7.49 -9.29
C ILE A 63 10.98 8.42 -10.33
N ASP A 64 11.62 7.87 -11.35
CA ASP A 64 12.35 8.65 -12.36
C ASP A 64 11.45 9.37 -13.39
N ASN A 65 10.14 9.10 -13.38
CA ASN A 65 9.13 9.80 -14.20
C ASN A 65 8.30 10.83 -13.40
N ILE A 66 8.72 11.19 -12.19
CA ILE A 66 8.03 12.20 -11.39
C ILE A 66 8.66 13.57 -11.69
N ASP A 67 7.89 14.42 -12.38
CA ASP A 67 8.14 15.87 -12.50
C ASP A 67 8.74 16.45 -11.20
N GLY A 68 9.87 17.15 -11.36
CA GLY A 68 10.91 17.40 -10.36
C GLY A 68 10.58 18.28 -9.15
N ASP A 69 9.38 18.21 -8.56
CA ASP A 69 9.00 19.02 -7.38
C ASP A 69 8.19 18.26 -6.32
N LYS A 70 8.26 16.93 -6.30
CA LYS A 70 7.48 16.11 -5.36
C LYS A 70 8.40 15.40 -4.37
N GLU A 71 8.75 16.11 -3.30
CA GLU A 71 9.34 15.49 -2.11
C GLU A 71 8.54 14.24 -1.71
N LEU A 72 9.22 13.11 -1.58
CA LEU A 72 8.64 11.83 -1.18
C LEU A 72 8.94 11.57 0.30
N THR A 73 7.90 11.26 1.07
CA THR A 73 8.01 10.81 2.45
C THR A 73 7.95 9.28 2.48
N HIS A 74 8.91 8.64 3.15
CA HIS A 74 8.81 7.22 3.48
C HIS A 74 7.82 7.02 4.65
N ILE A 75 6.81 6.15 4.48
CA ILE A 75 5.84 5.84 5.54
C ILE A 75 6.25 4.59 6.32
N LYS A 76 6.17 3.42 5.67
CA LYS A 76 6.41 2.09 6.28
C LYS A 76 6.51 1.04 5.17
N LYS A 77 7.18 -0.08 5.43
CA LYS A 77 7.27 -1.25 4.52
C LYS A 77 7.73 -0.89 3.08
N GLY A 78 8.65 0.07 2.95
CA GLY A 78 9.14 0.53 1.64
C GLY A 78 8.10 1.31 0.82
N VAL A 79 6.99 1.73 1.43
CA VAL A 79 5.97 2.55 0.77
C VAL A 79 6.29 4.03 0.94
N TYR A 80 6.40 4.71 -0.19
CA TYR A 80 6.58 6.15 -0.29
C TYR A 80 5.27 6.83 -0.66
N ILE A 81 5.17 8.10 -0.29
CA ILE A 81 4.03 8.97 -0.59
C ILE A 81 4.55 10.37 -0.90
N ASN A 82 3.85 11.11 -1.75
CA ASN A 82 4.05 12.55 -1.86
C ASN A 82 3.89 13.24 -0.48
N SER A 83 4.89 14.03 -0.07
CA SER A 83 4.94 14.69 1.24
C SER A 83 3.76 15.63 1.51
N LEU A 84 3.31 16.37 0.48
CA LEU A 84 2.14 17.25 0.60
C LEU A 84 0.87 16.43 0.82
N ALA A 85 0.66 15.39 0.02
CA ALA A 85 -0.48 14.48 0.17
C ALA A 85 -0.49 13.78 1.55
N TYR A 86 0.69 13.43 2.09
CA TYR A 86 0.79 12.90 3.45
C TYR A 86 0.23 13.88 4.48
N LYS A 87 0.72 15.13 4.46
CA LYS A 87 0.28 16.18 5.40
C LYS A 87 -1.22 16.47 5.23
N ASP A 88 -1.70 16.58 4.00
CA ASP A 88 -3.09 16.95 3.72
C ASP A 88 -4.09 15.83 4.06
N ALA A 89 -3.68 14.56 3.94
CA ALA A 89 -4.52 13.45 4.37
C ALA A 89 -4.90 13.56 5.86
N PHE A 90 -3.95 13.91 6.73
CA PHE A 90 -4.21 14.06 8.17
C PHE A 90 -5.00 15.32 8.52
N LYS A 91 -4.97 16.35 7.67
CA LYS A 91 -5.81 17.53 7.81
C LYS A 91 -7.27 17.27 7.45
N SER A 92 -7.54 16.27 6.61
CA SER A 92 -8.90 15.99 6.10
C SER A 92 -9.95 15.83 7.22
N ASP A 93 -11.18 16.24 6.91
CA ASP A 93 -12.28 16.27 7.88
C ASP A 93 -13.04 14.94 7.97
N ASN A 94 -12.88 14.07 6.98
CA ASN A 94 -13.62 12.81 6.91
C ASN A 94 -12.78 11.68 6.31
N CYS A 95 -13.18 10.45 6.64
CA CYS A 95 -12.50 9.23 6.22
C CYS A 95 -12.39 9.10 4.70
N GLN A 96 -13.44 9.50 3.96
CA GLN A 96 -13.43 9.38 2.50
C GLN A 96 -12.37 10.28 1.85
N SER A 97 -12.24 11.51 2.34
CA SER A 97 -11.19 12.45 1.91
C SER A 97 -9.80 11.92 2.25
N PHE A 98 -9.60 11.39 3.45
CA PHE A 98 -8.34 10.74 3.85
C PHE A 98 -7.90 9.68 2.83
N PHE A 99 -8.78 8.73 2.50
CA PHE A 99 -8.46 7.67 1.53
C PHE A 99 -8.19 8.20 0.13
N THR A 100 -8.95 9.20 -0.31
CA THR A 100 -8.77 9.80 -1.63
C THR A 100 -7.40 10.45 -1.77
N ILE A 101 -6.96 11.20 -0.74
CA ILE A 101 -5.66 11.86 -0.72
C ILE A 101 -4.54 10.84 -0.57
N LYS A 102 -4.62 9.92 0.41
CA LYS A 102 -3.59 8.89 0.66
C LYS A 102 -3.34 8.02 -0.56
N ASN A 103 -4.40 7.47 -1.16
CA ASN A 103 -4.23 6.59 -2.30
C ASN A 103 -3.62 7.33 -3.48
N ARG A 104 -4.07 8.56 -3.78
CA ARG A 104 -3.47 9.38 -4.85
C ARG A 104 -2.01 9.67 -4.57
N GLY A 105 -1.64 9.94 -3.32
CA GLY A 105 -0.26 10.20 -2.94
C GLY A 105 0.66 8.98 -3.05
N ILE A 106 0.15 7.76 -2.84
CA ILE A 106 0.94 6.51 -2.81
C ILE A 106 1.06 5.85 -4.19
N TYR A 107 0.00 5.94 -5.00
CA TYR A 107 -0.07 5.28 -6.29
C TYR A 107 0.05 6.26 -7.46
N GLY A 108 -0.24 7.55 -7.26
CA GLY A 108 -0.44 8.48 -8.36
C GLY A 108 -1.79 8.26 -9.06
N GLU A 109 -2.17 9.22 -9.91
CA GLU A 109 -3.46 9.19 -10.59
C GLU A 109 -3.51 8.10 -11.66
N ASN A 110 -2.45 7.97 -12.47
CA ASN A 110 -2.38 7.03 -13.60
C ASN A 110 -2.42 5.57 -13.12
N ASP A 111 -1.64 5.21 -12.10
CA ASP A 111 -1.67 3.84 -11.60
C ASP A 111 -3.06 3.52 -11.02
N LEU A 112 -3.65 4.41 -10.21
CA LEU A 112 -4.99 4.20 -9.63
C LEU A 112 -6.10 3.98 -10.66
N LEU A 113 -6.01 4.59 -11.85
CA LEU A 113 -6.99 4.36 -12.92
C LEU A 113 -7.04 2.89 -13.34
N THR A 114 -5.90 2.20 -13.26
CA THR A 114 -5.76 0.78 -13.62
C THR A 114 -5.99 -0.16 -12.44
N ARG A 115 -6.35 0.36 -11.26
CA ARG A 115 -6.52 -0.44 -10.03
C ARG A 115 -7.96 -0.80 -9.71
N CYS A 116 -8.11 -1.89 -8.95
CA CYS A 116 -9.34 -2.34 -8.32
C CYS A 116 -9.09 -2.80 -6.86
N VAL A 117 -10.15 -2.84 -6.04
CA VAL A 117 -10.01 -3.31 -4.64
C VAL A 117 -9.91 -4.84 -4.56
N LYS A 118 -10.59 -5.53 -5.47
CA LYS A 118 -10.62 -6.99 -5.60
C LYS A 118 -10.51 -7.34 -7.08
N LYS A 119 -9.81 -8.43 -7.39
CA LYS A 119 -9.70 -8.96 -8.75
C LYS A 119 -11.09 -9.30 -9.30
N ILE A 120 -11.42 -8.75 -10.46
CA ILE A 120 -12.66 -9.04 -11.19
C ILE A 120 -12.28 -9.96 -12.35
N ALA A 121 -12.97 -11.10 -12.50
CA ALA A 121 -12.72 -12.01 -13.61
C ALA A 121 -13.02 -11.32 -14.95
N GLY A 122 -12.09 -11.43 -15.91
CA GLY A 122 -12.22 -10.79 -17.23
C GLY A 122 -11.89 -9.29 -17.26
N SER A 123 -11.44 -8.69 -16.17
CA SER A 123 -10.99 -7.29 -16.14
C SER A 123 -9.46 -7.20 -16.22
N GLU A 124 -8.96 -6.22 -16.98
CA GLU A 124 -7.54 -5.85 -16.99
C GLU A 124 -7.11 -5.07 -15.74
N GLU A 125 -8.06 -4.69 -14.88
CA GLU A 125 -7.76 -3.93 -13.67
C GLU A 125 -6.97 -4.76 -12.65
N ARG A 126 -5.84 -4.22 -12.20
CA ARG A 126 -4.96 -4.86 -11.23
C ARG A 126 -5.43 -4.59 -9.80
N PRO A 127 -5.42 -5.56 -8.88
CA PRO A 127 -5.73 -5.28 -7.49
C PRO A 127 -4.73 -4.29 -6.89
N LEU A 128 -5.18 -3.53 -5.89
CA LEU A 128 -4.29 -2.76 -5.02
C LEU A 128 -3.24 -3.69 -4.38
N SER A 129 -2.01 -3.19 -4.24
CA SER A 129 -0.92 -3.95 -3.61
C SER A 129 -1.28 -4.26 -2.15
N PRO A 130 -1.19 -5.53 -1.69
CA PRO A 130 -1.47 -5.89 -0.31
C PRO A 130 -0.64 -5.09 0.70
N ILE A 131 0.65 -4.85 0.39
CA ILE A 131 1.55 -4.07 1.25
C ILE A 131 1.08 -2.63 1.36
N LYS A 132 0.80 -1.98 0.22
CA LYS A 132 0.32 -0.59 0.20
C LYS A 132 -1.06 -0.46 0.88
N LYS A 133 -1.94 -1.46 0.74
CA LYS A 133 -3.24 -1.49 1.45
C LYS A 133 -3.05 -1.52 2.96
N GLU A 134 -2.22 -2.42 3.45
CA GLU A 134 -1.94 -2.55 4.88
C GLU A 134 -1.33 -1.27 5.46
N VAL A 135 -0.40 -0.64 4.72
CA VAL A 135 0.16 0.66 5.13
C VAL A 135 -0.93 1.75 5.19
N VAL A 136 -1.87 1.78 4.24
CA VAL A 136 -2.99 2.74 4.29
C VAL A 136 -3.92 2.46 5.46
N GLU A 137 -4.16 1.19 5.81
CA GLU A 137 -4.97 0.78 6.96
C GLU A 137 -4.33 1.18 8.29
N ASP A 138 -3.02 0.93 8.46
CA ASP A 138 -2.25 1.38 9.62
C ASP A 138 -2.33 2.91 9.79
N GLU A 139 -2.15 3.64 8.68
CA GLU A 139 -2.22 5.11 8.67
C GLU A 139 -3.64 5.62 8.95
N PHE A 140 -4.66 4.91 8.49
CA PHE A 140 -6.05 5.25 8.76
C PHE A 140 -6.39 5.06 10.25
N TYR A 141 -5.91 3.98 10.86
CA TYR A 141 -6.04 3.78 12.31
C TYR A 141 -5.40 4.93 13.09
N LYS A 142 -4.20 5.38 12.69
CA LYS A 142 -3.56 6.58 13.29
C LYS A 142 -4.41 7.84 13.11
N PHE A 143 -4.94 8.06 11.92
CA PHE A 143 -5.82 9.19 11.62
C PHE A 143 -7.04 9.23 12.54
N LEU A 144 -7.73 8.10 12.73
CA LEU A 144 -8.89 8.00 13.61
C LEU A 144 -8.55 8.31 15.07
N ASN A 145 -7.39 7.84 15.55
CA ASN A 145 -6.89 8.16 16.89
C ASN A 145 -6.59 9.66 17.04
N ILE A 146 -5.94 10.28 16.05
CA ILE A 146 -5.65 11.72 16.06
C ILE A 146 -6.95 12.54 16.08
N LYS A 147 -7.95 12.11 15.31
CA LYS A 147 -9.29 12.72 15.29
C LYS A 147 -10.15 12.36 16.52
N ARG A 148 -9.59 11.67 17.52
CA ARG A 148 -10.23 11.34 18.80
C ARG A 148 -11.52 10.53 18.65
N TYR A 149 -11.58 9.64 17.66
CA TYR A 149 -12.73 8.74 17.52
C TYR A 149 -12.78 7.77 18.70
N PRO A 150 -13.96 7.53 19.32
CA PRO A 150 -14.13 6.47 20.31
C PRO A 150 -13.84 5.09 19.72
N LEU A 151 -13.36 4.14 20.53
CA LEU A 151 -12.95 2.81 20.06
C LEU A 151 -14.03 2.08 19.25
N HIS A 152 -15.29 2.11 19.70
CA HIS A 152 -16.40 1.48 18.96
C HIS A 152 -16.66 2.12 17.59
N MET A 153 -16.36 3.41 17.43
CA MET A 153 -16.43 4.09 16.13
C MET A 153 -15.23 3.71 15.27
N ILE A 154 -14.04 3.60 15.85
CA ILE A 154 -12.85 3.12 15.14
C ILE A 154 -13.12 1.75 14.51
N ASP A 155 -13.66 0.80 15.28
CA ASP A 155 -13.99 -0.54 14.75
C ASP A 155 -15.01 -0.48 13.60
N ASN A 156 -16.01 0.40 13.72
CA ASN A 156 -17.01 0.61 12.66
C ASN A 156 -16.40 1.24 11.40
N GLU A 157 -15.45 2.17 11.55
CA GLU A 157 -14.76 2.79 10.43
C GLU A 157 -13.76 1.83 9.76
N MET A 158 -13.04 1.02 10.54
CA MET A 158 -12.12 0.00 10.01
C MET A 158 -12.84 -1.07 9.17
N LYS A 159 -14.08 -1.44 9.52
CA LYS A 159 -14.91 -2.33 8.69
C LYS A 159 -15.25 -1.74 7.31
N LYS A 160 -15.19 -0.42 7.15
CA LYS A 160 -15.53 0.30 5.91
C LYS A 160 -14.34 0.56 4.99
N VAL A 161 -13.11 0.18 5.37
CA VAL A 161 -11.88 0.42 4.60
C VAL A 161 -12.03 0.05 3.12
N ASN A 162 -12.51 -1.16 2.80
CA ASN A 162 -12.65 -1.60 1.41
C ASN A 162 -13.62 -0.70 0.61
N ARG A 163 -14.64 -0.15 1.27
CA ARG A 163 -15.56 0.82 0.66
C ARG A 163 -14.85 2.15 0.40
N TYR A 164 -14.06 2.66 1.34
CA TYR A 164 -13.29 3.89 1.15
C TYR A 164 -12.25 3.76 0.04
N GLN A 165 -11.55 2.62 -0.02
CA GLN A 165 -10.64 2.26 -1.09
C GLN A 165 -11.35 2.25 -2.45
N HIS A 166 -12.51 1.60 -2.54
CA HIS A 166 -13.30 1.54 -3.76
C HIS A 166 -13.73 2.94 -4.21
N ASN A 167 -14.29 3.74 -3.29
CA ASN A 167 -14.76 5.09 -3.58
C ASN A 167 -13.62 6.01 -4.04
N SER A 168 -12.42 5.86 -3.46
CA SER A 168 -11.22 6.61 -3.87
C SER A 168 -10.85 6.30 -5.34
N ILE A 169 -10.82 5.02 -5.71
CA ILE A 169 -10.55 4.59 -7.09
C ILE A 169 -11.64 5.11 -8.03
N SER A 170 -12.91 4.92 -7.67
CA SER A 170 -14.06 5.38 -8.46
C SER A 170 -14.06 6.90 -8.66
N SER A 171 -13.65 7.67 -7.65
CA SER A 171 -13.49 9.13 -7.73
C SER A 171 -12.43 9.53 -8.78
N VAL A 172 -11.27 8.85 -8.78
CA VAL A 172 -10.22 9.07 -9.78
C VAL A 172 -10.72 8.74 -11.19
N LYS A 173 -11.35 7.58 -11.39
CA LYS A 173 -11.93 7.18 -12.69
C LYS A 173 -12.98 8.17 -13.18
N LYS A 174 -13.86 8.66 -12.30
CA LYS A 174 -14.88 9.66 -12.63
C LYS A 174 -14.24 10.99 -13.03
N SER A 175 -13.22 11.44 -12.31
CA SER A 175 -12.46 12.66 -12.62
C SER A 175 -11.79 12.58 -13.99
N TYR A 176 -11.13 11.45 -14.28
CA TYR A 176 -10.48 11.21 -15.56
C TYR A 176 -11.47 11.24 -16.74
N ARG A 177 -12.60 10.52 -16.62
CA ARG A 177 -13.65 10.54 -17.66
C ARG A 177 -14.18 11.94 -17.95
N ARG A 178 -14.38 12.76 -16.91
CA ARG A 178 -14.85 14.16 -17.07
C ARG A 178 -13.83 15.01 -17.84
N ARG A 179 -12.55 14.92 -17.49
CA ARG A 179 -11.48 15.68 -18.17
C ARG A 179 -11.32 15.29 -19.63
N ASN A 180 -11.48 14.01 -19.97
CA ASN A 180 -11.39 13.57 -21.36
C ASN A 180 -12.63 13.95 -22.17
N LYS A 181 -13.82 13.94 -21.55
CA LYS A 181 -15.03 14.42 -22.21
C LYS A 181 -14.93 15.92 -22.56
N SER A 182 -14.49 16.75 -21.62
CA SER A 182 -14.30 18.20 -21.86
C SER A 182 -13.24 18.52 -22.91
N LYS A 183 -12.24 17.65 -23.11
CA LYS A 183 -11.25 17.82 -24.18
C LYS A 183 -11.87 17.57 -25.55
N ASN A 184 -12.61 16.47 -25.69
CA ASN A 184 -13.27 16.11 -26.94
C ASN A 184 -14.37 17.12 -27.34
N ASP A 185 -15.10 17.67 -26.36
CA ASP A 185 -16.13 18.70 -26.60
C ASP A 185 -15.52 20.06 -27.03
N ASN A 186 -14.27 20.35 -26.66
CA ASN A 186 -13.56 21.56 -27.08
C ASN A 186 -12.89 21.42 -28.45
N GLU A 187 -12.39 20.23 -28.80
CA GLU A 187 -11.78 19.95 -30.11
C GLU A 187 -12.84 19.90 -31.24
N SER A 188 -14.07 19.48 -30.93
CA SER A 188 -15.17 19.42 -31.89
C SER A 188 -15.81 20.79 -32.22
N ASN A 189 -15.59 21.82 -31.39
CA ASN A 189 -16.07 23.19 -31.64
C ASN A 189 -15.03 24.11 -32.29
N GLY A 190 -13.82 23.61 -32.58
CA GLY A 190 -12.71 24.39 -33.17
C GLY A 190 -12.57 24.31 -34.70
N THR A 191 -13.48 23.64 -35.41
CA THR A 191 -13.41 23.44 -36.87
C THR A 191 -14.49 24.19 -37.66
N GLY A 192 -15.23 25.11 -37.03
CA GLY A 192 -16.14 26.02 -37.74
C GLY A 192 -15.48 27.38 -37.99
N SER A 193 -14.69 27.48 -39.06
CA SER A 193 -14.39 28.78 -39.71
C SER A 193 -15.55 29.20 -40.60
#